data_AF-A0A382H3U7-F1
#
_entry.id   AF-A0A382H3U7-F1
#
_cell.length_a   1.000
_cell.length_b   1.000
_cell.length_c   1.000
_cell.angle_alpha   90.00
_cell.angle_beta   90.00
_cell.angle_gamma   90.00
#
_symmetry.space_group_name_H-M   'P 1'
#
loop_
_entity.id
_entity.type
_entity.pdbx_description
1 polymer ?
#
loop_
_entity_poly.entity_id
_entity_poly.type
_entity_poly.pdbx_seq_one_letter_code
_entity_poly.pdbx_strand_id
1 'polypeptide(L)'
;DVITRGMLGLTVSCARCHDHKFDPIPTVDYYSLHATLANSRVPNELPLVGKPNISEKYVNELAGLEKRRDDVIREQGDVFRSRLRMQVGIYLHELAKGVPEQDTTTTFLSYRTEDIRPLVLERWRKYLQSRTENDPVFGPWHQLSKFDAEEFQEACMKLVLELKKQNGDPKKFATEQNFGNKAPKWNPRVLDALEAGKPKSFIEVAKVYGKIFTEAQRRWLTSLLQASEEAAPGGKVVPDQDGRHKVVNSAIERQLRHHLHDPGSPTSITFNDRRDFGILNRGVRDATNGMMVTDIENLNLRGKAPPRAMVLRETGKEEKAHVFLRGNPIARGEPVEPRFLSALSGKNPERFADGERRLGLAREITNPDNPLTRRVIVNWVWLQHFGRGLVRTPDDFGTRGDPPTHPKLLDFLAVKLLEDKWSLKKLHRRIMLTDVYQQGSLEKKSARERDPDNALLWRMPTRMLRMEAMRDSMLAASG
;
A
#
# COMPACT_ATOMS: atom_id res chain seq x y z
N ASP A 1 8.98 7.64 -11.18
CA ASP A 1 10.05 8.63 -11.40
C ASP A 1 11.46 8.05 -11.28
N VAL A 2 11.85 7.41 -10.17
CA VAL A 2 13.20 6.82 -10.04
C VAL A 2 13.58 5.89 -11.19
N ILE A 3 12.70 4.94 -11.55
CA ILE A 3 12.95 4.00 -12.66
C ILE A 3 13.01 4.72 -14.00
N THR A 4 12.06 5.61 -14.28
CA THR A 4 11.96 6.28 -15.59
C THR A 4 13.10 7.28 -15.81
N ARG A 5 13.52 8.02 -14.79
CA ARG A 5 14.69 8.90 -14.87
C ARG A 5 15.98 8.10 -15.03
N GLY A 6 16.20 7.12 -14.16
CA GLY A 6 17.44 6.36 -14.14
C GLY A 6 17.64 5.43 -15.33
N MET A 7 16.55 4.88 -15.89
CA MET A 7 16.64 3.88 -16.97
C MET A 7 16.12 4.38 -18.32
N LEU A 8 15.32 5.44 -18.38
CA LEU A 8 14.75 5.94 -19.63
C LEU A 8 15.10 7.42 -19.89
N GLY A 9 15.69 8.12 -18.91
CA GLY A 9 15.94 9.55 -19.02
C GLY A 9 14.64 10.34 -19.15
N LEU A 10 13.54 9.88 -18.53
CA LEU A 10 12.24 10.55 -18.61
C LEU A 10 11.73 10.91 -17.23
N THR A 11 11.35 12.18 -17.07
CA THR A 11 10.61 12.65 -15.89
C THR A 11 9.12 12.38 -16.08
N VAL A 12 8.53 11.64 -15.15
CA VAL A 12 7.09 11.31 -15.22
C VAL A 12 6.33 11.82 -14.00
N SER A 13 7.01 12.39 -13.01
CA SER A 13 6.41 12.81 -11.75
C SER A 13 5.29 13.85 -11.92
N CYS A 14 5.38 14.77 -12.87
CA CYS A 14 4.28 15.72 -13.16
C CYS A 14 2.99 15.01 -13.60
N ALA A 15 3.11 13.90 -14.33
CA ALA A 15 2.00 13.06 -14.78
C ALA A 15 1.19 12.44 -13.62
N ARG A 16 1.65 12.56 -12.37
CA ARG A 16 0.89 12.14 -11.20
C ARG A 16 -0.41 12.93 -11.01
N CYS A 17 -0.39 14.23 -11.28
CA CYS A 17 -1.52 15.11 -10.95
C CYS A 17 -2.26 15.63 -12.17
N HIS A 18 -1.59 15.75 -13.31
CA HIS A 18 -2.13 16.21 -14.58
C HIS A 18 -1.27 15.65 -15.69
N ASP A 19 -1.76 15.59 -16.93
CA ASP A 19 -0.96 15.13 -18.06
C ASP A 19 0.34 15.93 -18.14
N HIS A 20 1.45 15.24 -18.43
CA HIS A 20 2.75 15.86 -18.41
C HIS A 20 2.79 17.07 -19.35
N LYS A 21 3.35 18.20 -18.86
CA LYS A 21 3.19 19.50 -19.52
C LYS A 21 3.88 19.59 -20.89
N PHE A 22 4.98 18.85 -21.08
CA PHE A 22 5.85 19.00 -22.24
C PHE A 22 5.98 17.69 -23.03
N ASP A 23 6.38 16.62 -22.35
CA ASP A 23 6.41 15.27 -22.95
C ASP A 23 5.01 14.65 -23.04
N PRO A 24 4.73 13.82 -24.07
CA PRO A 24 3.42 13.19 -24.30
C PRO A 24 3.16 12.02 -23.35
N ILE A 25 3.19 12.29 -22.05
CA ILE A 25 3.03 11.31 -20.99
C ILE A 25 1.71 11.62 -20.26
N PRO A 26 0.61 10.93 -20.62
CA PRO A 26 -0.67 11.14 -19.98
C PRO A 26 -0.65 10.64 -18.53
N THR A 27 -1.57 11.17 -17.72
CA THR A 27 -1.77 10.77 -16.33
C THR A 27 -2.00 9.27 -16.21
N VAL A 28 -2.71 8.69 -17.19
CA VAL A 28 -2.98 7.25 -17.24
C VAL A 28 -1.70 6.42 -17.29
N ASP A 29 -0.66 6.86 -17.99
CA ASP A 29 0.61 6.14 -18.11
C ASP A 29 1.38 6.15 -16.79
N TYR A 30 1.34 7.26 -16.06
CA TYR A 30 1.90 7.32 -14.71
C TYR A 30 1.23 6.29 -13.79
N TYR A 31 -0.10 6.24 -13.82
CA TYR A 31 -0.85 5.30 -12.99
C TYR A 31 -0.76 3.85 -13.47
N SER A 32 -0.54 3.61 -14.77
CA SER A 32 -0.18 2.29 -15.29
C SER A 32 1.17 1.80 -14.75
N LEU A 33 2.20 2.65 -14.74
CA LEU A 33 3.48 2.31 -14.10
C LEU A 33 3.34 2.13 -12.58
N HIS A 34 2.51 2.95 -11.93
CA HIS A 34 2.18 2.77 -10.52
C HIS A 34 1.52 1.40 -10.28
N ALA A 35 0.52 1.02 -11.07
CA ALA A 35 -0.18 -0.26 -10.98
C ALA A 35 0.74 -1.48 -11.17
N THR A 36 1.75 -1.33 -12.05
CA THR A 36 2.79 -2.33 -12.27
C THR A 36 3.62 -2.61 -11.00
N LEU A 37 4.00 -1.55 -10.27
CA LEU A 37 4.83 -1.67 -9.07
C LEU A 37 4.03 -1.89 -7.79
N ALA A 38 2.80 -1.36 -7.73
CA ALA A 38 1.95 -1.38 -6.55
C ALA A 38 1.52 -2.78 -6.13
N ASN A 39 1.73 -3.81 -6.95
CA ASN A 39 1.48 -5.22 -6.62
C ASN A 39 2.68 -5.91 -5.93
N SER A 40 3.86 -5.28 -5.94
CA SER A 40 5.07 -5.83 -5.33
C SER A 40 5.09 -5.65 -3.80
N ARG A 41 5.54 -6.69 -3.08
CA ARG A 41 5.62 -6.74 -1.61
C ARG A 41 6.94 -7.34 -1.17
N VAL A 42 7.50 -6.82 -0.08
CA VAL A 42 8.56 -7.55 0.65
C VAL A 42 7.87 -8.71 1.35
N PRO A 43 8.34 -9.97 1.18
CA PRO A 43 7.75 -11.08 1.91
C PRO A 43 7.95 -10.88 3.42
N ASN A 44 7.02 -11.38 4.24
CA ASN A 44 7.11 -11.27 5.70
C ASN A 44 8.42 -11.88 6.23
N GLU A 45 8.87 -12.97 5.60
CA GLU A 45 10.17 -13.58 5.83
C GLU A 45 10.97 -13.59 4.51
N LEU A 46 12.19 -13.06 4.56
CA LEU A 46 13.09 -13.07 3.42
C LEU A 46 13.67 -14.48 3.19
N PRO A 47 13.79 -14.93 1.94
CA PRO A 47 14.26 -16.28 1.64
C PRO A 47 15.73 -16.46 2.03
N LEU A 48 16.05 -17.65 2.53
CA LEU A 48 17.42 -18.03 2.86
C LEU A 48 18.27 -18.15 1.59
N VAL A 49 19.52 -17.72 1.68
CA VAL A 49 20.53 -17.90 0.63
C VAL A 49 21.28 -19.20 0.90
N GLY A 50 21.14 -20.17 0.00
CA GLY A 50 21.81 -21.47 0.11
C GLY A 50 21.32 -22.32 1.28
N LYS A 51 22.22 -23.09 1.89
CA LYS A 51 21.96 -23.94 3.06
C LYS A 51 22.83 -23.48 4.24
N PRO A 52 22.44 -22.42 4.96
CA PRO A 52 23.26 -21.87 6.01
C PRO A 52 23.28 -22.77 7.25
N ASN A 53 24.42 -22.76 7.97
CA ASN A 53 24.51 -23.42 9.26
C ASN A 53 23.84 -22.52 10.33
N ILE A 54 22.65 -22.91 10.78
CA ILE A 54 21.86 -22.14 11.74
C ILE A 54 22.23 -22.58 13.15
N SER A 55 22.82 -21.68 13.93
CA SER A 55 23.18 -21.98 15.32
C SER A 55 21.94 -22.09 16.21
N GLU A 56 21.96 -22.99 17.19
CA GLU A 56 20.90 -23.13 18.20
C GLU A 56 20.65 -21.81 18.97
N LYS A 57 21.72 -21.06 19.26
CA LYS A 57 21.63 -19.72 19.85
C LYS A 57 20.75 -18.77 19.03
N TYR A 58 20.93 -18.73 17.71
CA TYR A 58 20.12 -17.90 16.82
C TYR A 58 18.65 -18.34 16.84
N VAL A 59 18.38 -19.65 16.81
CA VAL A 59 17.01 -20.19 16.86
C VAL A 59 16.31 -19.78 18.16
N ASN A 60 16.99 -19.92 19.30
CA ASN A 60 16.45 -19.57 20.61
C ASN A 60 16.21 -18.05 20.74
N GLU A 61 17.14 -17.22 20.27
CA GLU A 61 16.95 -15.76 20.25
C GLU A 61 15.79 -15.36 19.33
N LEU A 62 15.71 -15.94 18.13
CA LEU A 62 14.63 -15.69 17.18
C LEU A 62 13.27 -16.07 17.79
N ALA A 63 13.14 -17.27 18.36
CA ALA A 63 11.90 -17.71 18.98
C ALA A 63 11.44 -16.78 20.12
N GLY A 64 12.39 -16.26 20.92
CA GLY A 64 12.10 -15.27 21.95
C GLY A 64 11.58 -13.94 21.39
N LEU A 65 12.19 -13.47 20.29
CA LEU A 65 11.75 -12.25 19.60
C LEU A 65 10.41 -12.43 18.90
N GLU A 66 10.17 -13.58 18.27
CA GLU A 66 8.89 -13.92 17.62
C GLU A 66 7.76 -14.01 18.64
N LYS A 67 7.99 -14.65 19.79
CA LYS A 67 7.02 -14.66 20.88
C LYS A 67 6.67 -13.26 21.35
N ARG A 68 7.69 -12.41 21.58
CA ARG A 68 7.49 -11.01 21.98
C ARG A 68 6.71 -10.22 20.92
N ARG A 69 7.04 -10.42 19.64
CA ARG A 69 6.29 -9.84 18.52
C ARG A 69 4.83 -10.28 18.59
N ASP A 70 4.56 -11.58 18.68
CA ASP A 70 3.20 -12.11 18.63
C ASP A 70 2.37 -11.65 19.84
N ASP A 71 2.98 -11.54 21.02
CA ASP A 71 2.36 -10.99 22.22
C ASP A 71 1.96 -9.52 22.04
N VAL A 72 2.86 -8.67 21.52
CA VAL A 72 2.54 -7.26 21.27
C VAL A 72 1.53 -7.10 20.13
N ILE A 73 1.58 -7.93 19.07
CA ILE A 73 0.56 -7.93 18.00
C ILE A 73 -0.80 -8.25 18.60
N ARG A 74 -0.88 -9.27 19.46
CA ARG A 74 -2.12 -9.67 20.12
C ARG A 74 -2.67 -8.52 20.96
N GLU A 75 -1.87 -7.97 21.87
CA GLU A 75 -2.27 -6.89 22.78
C GLU A 75 -2.70 -5.61 22.05
N GLN A 76 -1.85 -5.09 21.16
CA GLN A 76 -2.17 -3.88 20.40
C GLN A 76 -3.32 -4.14 19.41
N GLY A 77 -3.37 -5.34 18.84
CA GLY A 77 -4.46 -5.78 17.97
C GLY A 77 -5.80 -5.82 18.70
N ASP A 78 -5.85 -6.28 19.95
CA ASP A 78 -7.07 -6.30 20.75
C ASP A 78 -7.58 -4.90 21.07
N VAL A 79 -6.68 -4.00 21.49
CA VAL A 79 -7.00 -2.58 21.71
C VAL A 79 -7.55 -1.95 20.43
N PHE A 80 -6.90 -2.22 19.30
CA PHE A 80 -7.29 -1.67 18.01
C PHE A 80 -8.65 -2.22 17.54
N ARG A 81 -8.86 -3.54 17.58
CA ARG A 81 -10.14 -4.18 17.22
C ARG A 81 -11.27 -3.67 18.10
N SER A 82 -11.04 -3.56 19.42
CA SER A 82 -12.02 -3.00 20.36
C SER A 82 -12.42 -1.57 19.97
N ARG A 83 -11.43 -0.73 19.63
CA ARG A 83 -11.69 0.63 19.14
C ARG A 83 -12.50 0.65 17.84
N LEU A 84 -12.14 -0.16 16.86
CA LEU A 84 -12.90 -0.23 15.60
C LEU A 84 -14.36 -0.65 15.84
N ARG A 85 -14.61 -1.58 16.76
CA ARG A 85 -15.96 -2.01 17.15
C ARG A 85 -16.77 -0.90 17.82
N MET A 86 -16.10 -0.01 18.56
CA MET A 86 -16.75 1.18 19.12
C MET A 86 -17.04 2.25 18.05
N GLN A 87 -16.31 2.24 16.93
CA GLN A 87 -16.34 3.25 15.88
C GLN A 87 -17.14 2.85 14.63
N VAL A 88 -17.87 1.73 14.66
CA VAL A 88 -18.66 1.25 13.52
C VAL A 88 -19.56 2.33 12.94
N GLY A 89 -20.17 3.16 13.79
CA GLY A 89 -21.01 4.28 13.36
C GLY A 89 -20.32 5.28 12.44
N ILE A 90 -19.02 5.53 12.62
CA ILE A 90 -18.27 6.48 11.77
C ILE A 90 -18.13 5.91 10.35
N TYR A 91 -17.80 4.62 10.23
CA TYR A 91 -17.67 3.95 8.92
C TYR A 91 -19.02 3.81 8.21
N LEU A 92 -20.06 3.41 8.92
CA LEU A 92 -21.41 3.32 8.36
C LEU A 92 -21.92 4.70 7.92
N HIS A 93 -21.64 5.74 8.70
CA HIS A 93 -22.01 7.12 8.35
C HIS A 93 -21.31 7.58 7.07
N GLU A 94 -20.03 7.26 6.92
CA GLU A 94 -19.27 7.62 5.72
C GLU A 94 -19.77 6.86 4.48
N LEU A 95 -20.12 5.59 4.62
CA LEU A 95 -20.73 4.83 3.52
C LEU A 95 -22.13 5.35 3.15
N ALA A 96 -22.92 5.77 4.13
CA ALA A 96 -24.26 6.32 3.90
C ALA A 96 -24.24 7.66 3.15
N LYS A 97 -23.13 8.38 3.14
CA LYS A 97 -22.93 9.57 2.28
C LYS A 97 -22.74 9.22 0.79
N GLY A 98 -22.56 7.95 0.44
CA GLY A 98 -22.28 7.53 -0.93
C GLY A 98 -20.83 7.77 -1.36
N VAL A 99 -19.89 7.80 -0.42
CA VAL A 99 -18.46 7.99 -0.74
C VAL A 99 -17.98 6.89 -1.70
N PRO A 100 -17.27 7.23 -2.78
CA PRO A 100 -16.76 6.24 -3.74
C PRO A 100 -15.73 5.30 -3.10
N GLU A 101 -15.45 4.19 -3.78
CA GLU A 101 -14.45 3.22 -3.33
C GLU A 101 -13.08 3.90 -3.13
N GLN A 102 -12.44 3.70 -1.98
CA GLN A 102 -11.17 4.36 -1.65
C GLN A 102 -9.95 3.49 -1.97
N ASP A 103 -8.84 4.13 -2.33
CA ASP A 103 -7.55 3.44 -2.49
C ASP A 103 -7.00 2.89 -1.18
N THR A 104 -6.72 1.58 -1.19
CA THR A 104 -6.14 0.85 -0.06
C THR A 104 -4.65 0.57 -0.26
N THR A 105 -4.09 0.90 -1.43
CA THR A 105 -2.65 0.74 -1.70
C THR A 105 -1.83 1.88 -1.08
N THR A 106 -2.45 3.05 -0.88
CA THR A 106 -1.81 4.18 -0.22
C THR A 106 -1.87 4.05 1.31
N THR A 107 -0.69 3.93 1.92
CA THR A 107 -0.54 4.01 3.39
C THR A 107 -0.35 5.46 3.80
N PHE A 108 -1.31 6.02 4.54
CA PHE A 108 -1.16 7.37 5.12
C PHE A 108 -0.04 7.37 6.17
N LEU A 109 0.74 8.45 6.23
CA LEU A 109 1.89 8.58 7.14
C LEU A 109 1.49 8.42 8.62
N SER A 110 0.30 8.89 8.98
CA SER A 110 -0.31 8.74 10.29
C SER A 110 -1.82 8.87 10.19
N TYR A 111 -2.52 8.19 11.09
CA TYR A 111 -3.94 8.40 11.35
C TYR A 111 -4.12 8.83 12.80
N ARG A 112 -5.11 9.68 13.05
CA ARG A 112 -5.69 9.94 14.36
C ARG A 112 -6.65 8.81 14.74
N THR A 113 -7.10 8.84 15.99
CA THR A 113 -7.98 7.82 16.54
C THR A 113 -9.33 7.80 15.82
N GLU A 114 -9.84 8.98 15.47
CA GLU A 114 -11.13 9.25 14.83
C GLU A 114 -11.08 9.28 13.30
N ASP A 115 -9.89 9.18 12.70
CA ASP A 115 -9.76 9.21 11.24
C ASP A 115 -10.36 7.95 10.60
N ILE A 116 -11.09 8.15 9.50
CA ILE A 116 -11.53 7.06 8.64
C ILE A 116 -10.31 6.40 8.00
N ARG A 117 -10.25 5.07 8.15
CA ARG A 117 -9.22 4.24 7.54
C ARG A 117 -9.76 3.62 6.26
N PRO A 118 -9.22 3.97 5.07
CA PRO A 118 -9.71 3.44 3.79
C PRO A 118 -9.82 1.91 3.77
N LEU A 119 -8.82 1.20 4.31
CA LEU A 119 -8.86 -0.26 4.39
C LEU A 119 -10.06 -0.78 5.19
N VAL A 120 -10.39 -0.14 6.32
CA VAL A 120 -11.51 -0.56 7.17
C VAL A 120 -12.84 -0.14 6.54
N LEU A 121 -12.90 1.04 5.92
CA LEU A 121 -14.06 1.52 5.17
C LEU A 121 -14.41 0.55 4.03
N GLU A 122 -13.42 0.13 3.25
CA GLU A 122 -13.64 -0.80 2.14
C GLU A 122 -13.95 -2.23 2.60
N ARG A 123 -13.45 -2.64 3.78
CA ARG A 123 -13.93 -3.87 4.43
C ARG A 123 -15.40 -3.77 4.80
N TRP A 124 -15.86 -2.65 5.35
CA TRP A 124 -17.28 -2.41 5.62
C TRP A 124 -18.11 -2.40 4.34
N ARG A 125 -17.66 -1.72 3.27
CA ARG A 125 -18.34 -1.68 1.97
C ARG A 125 -18.55 -3.10 1.42
N LYS A 126 -17.47 -3.88 1.30
CA LYS A 126 -17.53 -5.26 0.80
C LYS A 126 -18.37 -6.17 1.69
N TYR A 127 -18.26 -6.00 3.01
CA TYR A 127 -19.02 -6.79 3.96
C TYR A 127 -20.52 -6.55 3.81
N LEU A 128 -20.96 -5.29 3.76
CA LEU A 128 -22.36 -4.94 3.53
C LEU A 128 -22.84 -5.44 2.16
N GLN A 129 -22.06 -5.27 1.09
CA GLN A 129 -22.41 -5.81 -0.23
C GLN A 129 -22.57 -7.34 -0.25
N SER A 130 -21.85 -8.05 0.63
CA SER A 130 -21.98 -9.51 0.76
C SER A 130 -23.18 -9.96 1.61
N ARG A 131 -23.86 -9.04 2.31
CA ARG A 131 -25.05 -9.36 3.09
C ARG A 131 -26.30 -9.32 2.20
N THR A 132 -27.30 -10.09 2.58
CA THR A 132 -28.58 -10.13 1.87
C THR A 132 -29.59 -9.22 2.54
N GLU A 133 -30.67 -8.88 1.83
CA GLU A 133 -31.81 -8.17 2.42
C GLU A 133 -32.51 -8.96 3.55
N ASN A 134 -32.20 -10.25 3.70
CA ASN A 134 -32.70 -11.13 4.75
C ASN A 134 -31.76 -11.22 5.97
N ASP A 135 -30.65 -10.48 5.98
CA ASP A 135 -29.78 -10.41 7.16
C ASP A 135 -30.55 -9.82 8.35
N PRO A 136 -30.60 -10.47 9.52
CA PRO A 136 -31.41 -10.00 10.65
C PRO A 136 -31.06 -8.59 11.15
N VAL A 137 -29.82 -8.13 10.92
CA VAL A 137 -29.31 -6.84 11.40
C VAL A 137 -29.19 -5.84 10.25
N PHE A 138 -28.59 -6.23 9.12
CA PHE A 138 -28.35 -5.35 7.97
C PHE A 138 -29.40 -5.48 6.85
N GLY A 139 -30.37 -6.37 6.95
CA GLY A 139 -31.51 -6.41 6.04
C GLY A 139 -32.33 -5.10 6.03
N PRO A 140 -32.71 -4.53 7.20
CA PRO A 140 -33.32 -3.21 7.27
C PRO A 140 -32.44 -2.12 6.65
N TRP A 141 -31.13 -2.17 6.86
CA TRP A 141 -30.17 -1.25 6.24
C TRP A 141 -30.24 -1.28 4.71
N HIS A 142 -30.23 -2.47 4.10
CA HIS A 142 -30.31 -2.62 2.64
C HIS A 142 -31.66 -2.21 2.05
N GLN A 143 -32.75 -2.46 2.78
CA GLN A 143 -34.06 -2.03 2.33
C GLN A 143 -34.20 -0.50 2.44
N LEU A 144 -33.65 0.11 3.50
CA LEU A 144 -33.65 1.55 3.70
C LEU A 144 -32.74 2.31 2.73
N SER A 145 -31.67 1.68 2.24
CA SER A 145 -30.77 2.33 1.28
C SER A 145 -31.38 2.57 -0.10
N LYS A 146 -32.57 2.00 -0.37
CA LYS A 146 -33.29 2.12 -1.65
C LYS A 146 -34.30 3.26 -1.68
N PHE A 147 -34.59 3.88 -0.53
CA PHE A 147 -35.54 4.99 -0.46
C PHE A 147 -34.83 6.32 -0.72
N ASP A 148 -35.51 7.18 -1.47
CA ASP A 148 -35.10 8.55 -1.68
C ASP A 148 -35.35 9.42 -0.44
N ALA A 149 -34.74 10.61 -0.41
CA ALA A 149 -34.78 11.48 0.77
C ALA A 149 -36.17 12.09 1.03
N GLU A 150 -36.97 12.28 -0.03
CA GLU A 150 -38.35 12.73 0.07
C GLU A 150 -39.17 11.63 0.74
N GLU A 151 -39.89 11.97 1.82
CA GLU A 151 -40.73 11.03 2.59
C GLU A 151 -39.97 9.86 3.27
N PHE A 152 -38.63 9.92 3.36
CA PHE A 152 -37.80 8.85 3.94
C PHE A 152 -38.25 8.41 5.34
N GLN A 153 -38.65 9.38 6.18
CA GLN A 153 -39.10 9.09 7.55
C GLN A 153 -40.36 8.22 7.55
N GLU A 154 -41.34 8.51 6.71
CA GLU A 154 -42.58 7.73 6.62
C GLU A 154 -42.31 6.33 6.06
N ALA A 155 -41.51 6.24 5.00
CA ALA A 155 -41.07 4.97 4.43
C ALA A 155 -40.33 4.10 5.47
N CYS A 156 -39.44 4.72 6.26
CA CYS A 156 -38.72 4.04 7.33
C CYS A 156 -39.67 3.51 8.40
N MET A 157 -40.62 4.32 8.87
CA MET A 157 -41.58 3.90 9.89
C MET A 157 -42.50 2.78 9.39
N LYS A 158 -42.96 2.86 8.14
CA LYS A 158 -43.76 1.82 7.49
C LYS A 158 -42.99 0.51 7.38
N LEU A 159 -41.71 0.58 6.98
CA LEU A 159 -40.84 -0.59 6.92
C LEU A 159 -40.66 -1.22 8.30
N VAL A 160 -40.33 -0.42 9.33
CA VAL A 160 -40.13 -0.93 10.69
C VAL A 160 -41.38 -1.64 11.21
N LEU A 161 -42.58 -1.09 10.95
CA LEU A 161 -43.84 -1.72 11.33
C LEU A 161 -44.04 -3.08 10.65
N GLU A 162 -43.75 -3.17 9.35
CA GLU A 162 -43.84 -4.42 8.58
C GLU A 162 -42.84 -5.48 9.08
N LEU A 163 -41.60 -5.08 9.33
CA LEU A 163 -40.58 -5.99 9.87
C LEU A 163 -40.95 -6.47 11.29
N LYS A 164 -41.51 -5.59 12.14
CA LYS A 164 -42.04 -5.99 13.46
C LYS A 164 -43.18 -6.97 13.34
N LYS A 165 -44.09 -6.78 12.38
CA LYS A 165 -45.19 -7.72 12.11
C LYS A 165 -44.67 -9.11 11.70
N GLN A 166 -43.61 -9.17 10.89
CA GLN A 166 -42.95 -10.43 10.51
C GLN A 166 -42.29 -11.15 11.69
N ASN A 167 -41.85 -10.43 12.71
CA ASN A 167 -41.34 -11.04 13.95
C ASN A 167 -42.44 -11.69 14.80
N GLY A 168 -43.71 -11.32 14.62
CA GLY A 168 -44.82 -11.84 15.41
C GLY A 168 -44.89 -11.27 16.83
N ASP A 169 -45.48 -12.02 17.77
CA ASP A 169 -45.70 -11.57 19.16
C ASP A 169 -44.38 -11.48 19.95
N PRO A 170 -43.96 -10.28 20.42
CA PRO A 170 -42.75 -10.11 21.22
C PRO A 170 -42.70 -10.96 22.49
N LYS A 171 -43.86 -11.30 23.08
CA LYS A 171 -43.94 -12.13 24.29
C LYS A 171 -43.41 -13.54 24.07
N LYS A 172 -43.47 -14.05 22.82
CA LYS A 172 -42.89 -15.36 22.47
C LYS A 172 -41.37 -15.41 22.61
N PHE A 173 -40.72 -14.24 22.60
CA PHE A 173 -39.26 -14.10 22.65
C PHE A 173 -38.77 -13.50 23.98
N ALA A 174 -39.67 -13.14 24.90
CA ALA A 174 -39.35 -12.43 26.15
C ALA A 174 -38.48 -13.26 27.11
N THR A 175 -38.59 -14.59 27.08
CA THR A 175 -37.79 -15.53 27.88
C THR A 175 -36.55 -16.07 27.16
N GLU A 176 -36.40 -15.77 25.86
CA GLU A 176 -35.30 -16.27 25.01
C GLU A 176 -33.96 -15.55 25.23
N GLN A 177 -33.91 -14.64 26.22
CA GLN A 177 -32.65 -14.18 26.81
C GLN A 177 -31.94 -15.27 27.63
N ASN A 178 -32.54 -16.45 27.83
CA ASN A 178 -31.91 -17.58 28.51
C ASN A 178 -31.34 -18.59 27.50
N PHE A 179 -30.07 -18.46 27.09
CA PHE A 179 -29.30 -19.47 26.30
C PHE A 179 -30.00 -20.05 25.04
N GLY A 180 -31.14 -19.51 24.62
CA GLY A 180 -31.93 -20.02 23.51
C GLY A 180 -31.20 -19.77 22.20
N ASN A 181 -31.35 -20.69 21.25
CA ASN A 181 -30.84 -20.54 19.89
C ASN A 181 -31.86 -19.90 18.94
N LYS A 182 -33.07 -19.59 19.43
CA LYS A 182 -34.09 -18.91 18.64
C LYS A 182 -33.94 -17.40 18.80
N ALA A 183 -33.98 -16.71 17.66
CA ALA A 183 -34.05 -15.26 17.59
C ALA A 183 -35.18 -14.91 16.60
N PRO A 184 -35.82 -13.74 16.76
CA PRO A 184 -36.71 -13.21 15.74
C PRO A 184 -35.99 -13.09 14.40
N LYS A 185 -36.76 -13.13 13.30
CA LYS A 185 -36.23 -12.98 11.93
C LYS A 185 -35.42 -11.70 11.79
N TRP A 186 -35.92 -10.60 12.35
CA TRP A 186 -35.29 -9.29 12.37
C TRP A 186 -34.87 -8.92 13.78
N ASN A 187 -33.67 -8.36 13.94
CA ASN A 187 -33.15 -8.03 15.27
C ASN A 187 -34.01 -6.95 15.95
N PRO A 188 -34.65 -7.23 17.11
CA PRO A 188 -35.54 -6.26 17.76
C PRO A 188 -34.84 -4.97 18.20
N ARG A 189 -33.56 -5.03 18.61
CA ARG A 189 -32.79 -3.83 19.01
C ARG A 189 -32.65 -2.86 17.84
N VAL A 190 -32.50 -3.37 16.62
CA VAL A 190 -32.43 -2.56 15.40
C VAL A 190 -33.77 -1.91 15.13
N LEU A 191 -34.87 -2.68 15.15
CA LEU A 191 -36.21 -2.15 14.88
C LEU A 191 -36.65 -1.12 15.93
N ASP A 192 -36.42 -1.39 17.21
CA ASP A 192 -36.76 -0.48 18.30
C ASP A 192 -35.94 0.82 18.23
N ALA A 193 -34.65 0.72 17.90
CA ALA A 193 -33.80 1.90 17.77
C ALA A 193 -34.16 2.75 16.53
N LEU A 194 -34.56 2.13 15.42
CA LEU A 194 -35.06 2.84 14.24
C LEU A 194 -36.40 3.53 14.53
N GLU A 195 -37.32 2.85 15.23
CA GLU A 195 -38.61 3.40 15.64
C GLU A 195 -38.45 4.59 16.59
N ALA A 196 -37.59 4.46 17.60
CA ALA A 196 -37.31 5.52 18.56
C ALA A 196 -36.55 6.69 17.91
N GLY A 197 -35.63 6.39 16.99
CA GLY A 197 -34.80 7.39 16.32
C GLY A 197 -35.53 8.18 15.24
N LYS A 198 -36.56 7.59 14.60
CA LYS A 198 -37.34 8.16 13.49
C LYS A 198 -36.44 8.87 12.44
N PRO A 199 -35.44 8.17 11.87
CA PRO A 199 -34.45 8.78 11.00
C PRO A 199 -35.10 9.40 9.75
N LYS A 200 -34.65 10.60 9.39
CA LYS A 200 -35.14 11.36 8.23
C LYS A 200 -34.29 11.18 6.98
N SER A 201 -33.19 10.44 7.08
CA SER A 201 -32.29 10.15 5.97
C SER A 201 -31.51 8.87 6.23
N PHE A 202 -30.93 8.31 5.17
CA PHE A 202 -30.05 7.15 5.29
C PHE A 202 -28.79 7.43 6.14
N ILE A 203 -28.33 8.68 6.13
CA ILE A 203 -27.23 9.14 7.01
C ILE A 203 -27.63 9.07 8.49
N GLU A 204 -28.88 9.35 8.83
CA GLU A 204 -29.40 9.22 10.19
C GLU A 204 -29.61 7.75 10.58
N VAL A 205 -30.00 6.88 9.65
CA VAL A 205 -30.00 5.41 9.86
C VAL A 205 -28.61 4.95 10.29
N ALA A 206 -27.56 5.43 9.63
CA ALA A 206 -26.18 5.12 10.03
C ALA A 206 -25.80 5.57 11.44
N LYS A 207 -26.32 6.72 11.89
CA LYS A 207 -26.15 7.18 13.28
C LYS A 207 -26.87 6.24 14.26
N VAL A 208 -28.07 5.75 13.92
CA VAL A 208 -28.81 4.78 14.74
C VAL A 208 -28.02 3.47 14.86
N TYR A 209 -27.57 2.90 13.74
CA TYR A 209 -26.74 1.69 13.74
C TYR A 209 -25.44 1.87 14.54
N GLY A 210 -24.80 3.03 14.42
CA GLY A 210 -23.63 3.38 15.22
C GLY A 210 -23.89 3.24 16.73
N LYS A 211 -24.99 3.83 17.22
CA LYS A 211 -25.37 3.73 18.64
C LYS A 211 -25.62 2.28 19.08
N ILE A 212 -26.29 1.48 18.25
CA ILE A 212 -26.57 0.06 18.54
C ILE A 212 -25.26 -0.72 18.71
N PHE A 213 -24.34 -0.61 17.76
CA PHE A 213 -23.08 -1.35 17.83
C PHE A 213 -22.16 -0.86 18.95
N THR A 214 -22.11 0.44 19.22
CA THR A 214 -21.38 0.99 20.37
C THR A 214 -21.93 0.43 21.69
N GLU A 215 -23.25 0.36 21.84
CA GLU A 215 -23.88 -0.18 23.06
C GLU A 215 -23.68 -1.70 23.16
N ALA A 216 -23.82 -2.45 22.06
CA ALA A 216 -23.53 -3.88 22.04
C ALA A 216 -22.07 -4.19 22.42
N GLN A 217 -21.12 -3.42 21.89
CA GLN A 217 -19.71 -3.56 22.25
C GLN A 217 -19.44 -3.16 23.71
N ARG A 218 -20.09 -2.09 24.20
CA ARG A 218 -19.99 -1.70 25.62
C ARG A 218 -20.46 -2.82 26.54
N ARG A 219 -21.64 -3.39 26.28
CA ARG A 219 -22.16 -4.53 27.06
C ARG A 219 -21.21 -5.71 27.05
N TRP A 220 -20.67 -6.04 25.88
CA TRP A 220 -19.68 -7.12 25.75
C TRP A 220 -18.43 -6.87 26.61
N LEU A 221 -17.87 -5.64 26.57
CA LEU A 221 -16.72 -5.27 27.39
C LEU A 221 -17.04 -5.32 28.90
N THR A 222 -18.23 -4.86 29.31
CA THR A 222 -18.68 -4.95 30.70
C THR A 222 -18.80 -6.40 31.15
N SER A 223 -19.37 -7.29 30.32
CA SER A 223 -19.47 -8.71 30.66
C SER A 223 -18.10 -9.41 30.70
N LEU A 224 -17.16 -9.03 29.84
CA LEU A 224 -15.79 -9.54 29.91
C LEU A 224 -15.07 -9.08 31.19
N LEU A 225 -15.29 -7.84 31.62
CA LEU A 225 -14.75 -7.34 32.88
C LEU A 225 -15.32 -8.13 34.07
N GLN A 226 -16.64 -8.31 34.11
CA GLN A 226 -17.32 -9.10 35.15
C GLN A 226 -16.79 -10.53 35.19
N ALA A 227 -16.69 -11.21 34.05
CA ALA A 227 -16.12 -12.56 33.98
C ALA A 227 -14.66 -12.61 34.46
N SER A 228 -13.87 -11.56 34.20
CA SER A 228 -12.50 -11.45 34.71
C SER A 228 -12.46 -11.26 36.23
N GLU A 229 -13.38 -10.48 36.81
CA GLU A 229 -13.51 -10.29 38.26
C GLU A 229 -13.94 -11.59 38.96
N GLU A 230 -14.84 -12.36 38.33
CA GLU A 230 -15.27 -13.67 38.80
C GLU A 230 -14.14 -14.71 38.80
N ALA A 231 -13.23 -14.63 37.82
CA ALA A 231 -12.08 -15.51 37.69
C ALA A 231 -10.90 -15.12 38.61
N ALA A 232 -10.96 -13.97 39.28
CA ALA A 232 -9.90 -13.52 40.19
C ALA A 232 -9.82 -14.41 41.45
N PRO A 233 -8.68 -14.48 42.15
CA PRO A 233 -8.56 -15.23 43.40
C PRO A 233 -9.60 -14.75 44.43
N GLY A 234 -10.47 -15.66 44.89
CA GLY A 234 -11.58 -15.35 45.80
C GLY A 234 -12.83 -14.76 45.11
N GLY A 235 -12.83 -14.67 43.78
CA GLY A 235 -13.98 -14.27 42.98
C GLY A 235 -15.13 -15.28 43.07
N LYS A 236 -16.36 -14.77 43.10
CA LYS A 236 -17.56 -15.60 43.09
C LYS A 236 -17.94 -15.93 41.65
N VAL A 237 -17.61 -17.14 41.19
CA VAL A 237 -17.98 -17.62 39.85
C VAL A 237 -19.49 -17.63 39.68
N VAL A 238 -19.97 -16.97 38.62
CA VAL A 238 -21.37 -16.91 38.27
C VAL A 238 -21.61 -17.85 37.09
N PRO A 239 -22.48 -18.87 37.23
CA PRO A 239 -22.78 -19.75 36.12
C PRO A 239 -23.33 -18.95 34.94
N ASP A 240 -23.00 -19.42 33.74
CA ASP A 240 -23.48 -18.85 32.49
C ASP A 240 -25.00 -18.67 32.50
N GLN A 241 -25.75 -19.62 33.07
CA GLN A 241 -27.22 -19.63 33.15
C GLN A 241 -27.83 -18.59 34.11
N ASP A 242 -27.01 -17.84 34.85
CA ASP A 242 -27.47 -16.83 35.80
C ASP A 242 -28.22 -15.68 35.09
N GLY A 243 -29.19 -15.10 35.81
CA GLY A 243 -29.96 -13.94 35.37
C GLY A 243 -29.12 -12.77 34.87
N ARG A 244 -27.96 -12.57 35.48
CA ARG A 244 -27.02 -11.49 35.15
C ARG A 244 -26.44 -11.60 33.75
N HIS A 245 -26.30 -12.82 33.20
CA HIS A 245 -25.71 -13.06 31.89
C HIS A 245 -26.73 -13.21 30.76
N LYS A 246 -28.04 -13.19 31.07
CA LYS A 246 -29.12 -13.40 30.10
C LYS A 246 -29.06 -12.44 28.91
N VAL A 247 -28.82 -11.15 29.15
CA VAL A 247 -28.81 -10.15 28.07
C VAL A 247 -27.66 -10.43 27.11
N VAL A 248 -26.43 -10.55 27.62
CA VAL A 248 -25.25 -10.74 26.78
C VAL A 248 -25.28 -12.09 26.05
N ASN A 249 -25.77 -13.15 26.68
CA ASN A 249 -25.82 -14.48 26.06
C ASN A 249 -27.04 -14.71 25.15
N SER A 250 -27.99 -13.77 25.11
CA SER A 250 -29.16 -13.82 24.25
C SER A 250 -28.81 -13.95 22.76
N ALA A 251 -29.66 -14.66 22.01
CA ALA A 251 -29.50 -14.80 20.56
C ALA A 251 -29.59 -13.44 19.82
N ILE A 252 -30.32 -12.48 20.39
CA ILE A 252 -30.47 -11.11 19.87
C ILE A 252 -29.13 -10.34 19.92
N GLU A 253 -28.45 -10.34 21.09
CA GLU A 253 -27.14 -9.69 21.21
C GLU A 253 -26.07 -10.46 20.42
N ARG A 254 -26.20 -11.78 20.30
CA ARG A 254 -25.30 -12.62 19.49
C ARG A 254 -25.34 -12.24 18.01
N GLN A 255 -26.52 -11.99 17.43
CA GLN A 255 -26.66 -11.50 16.04
C GLN A 255 -25.87 -10.20 15.83
N LEU A 256 -25.92 -9.24 16.76
CA LEU A 256 -25.14 -8.01 16.67
C LEU A 256 -23.63 -8.28 16.79
N ARG A 257 -23.21 -9.15 17.73
CA ARG A 257 -21.80 -9.47 17.94
C ARG A 257 -21.17 -10.21 16.77
N HIS A 258 -21.91 -11.04 16.03
CA HIS A 258 -21.38 -11.72 14.84
C HIS A 258 -20.79 -10.71 13.83
N HIS A 259 -21.44 -9.56 13.65
CA HIS A 259 -20.94 -8.49 12.76
C HIS A 259 -19.71 -7.74 13.30
N LEU A 260 -19.35 -7.92 14.57
CA LEU A 260 -18.22 -7.26 15.24
C LEU A 260 -17.04 -8.20 15.51
N HIS A 261 -17.31 -9.48 15.78
CA HIS A 261 -16.34 -10.42 16.34
C HIS A 261 -16.04 -11.61 15.43
N ASP A 262 -16.97 -12.01 14.57
CA ASP A 262 -16.76 -13.22 13.75
C ASP A 262 -15.56 -13.06 12.80
N PRO A 263 -14.86 -14.17 12.48
CA PRO A 263 -13.89 -14.19 11.41
C PRO A 263 -14.50 -13.64 10.10
N GLY A 264 -13.80 -12.72 9.45
CA GLY A 264 -14.28 -12.07 8.23
C GLY A 264 -15.16 -10.84 8.45
N SER A 265 -15.54 -10.51 9.70
CA SER A 265 -16.14 -9.21 9.99
C SER A 265 -15.17 -8.05 9.65
N PRO A 266 -15.68 -6.84 9.35
CA PRO A 266 -14.83 -5.70 8.98
C PRO A 266 -13.82 -5.32 10.06
N THR A 267 -14.16 -5.55 11.32
CA THR A 267 -13.38 -5.28 12.53
C THR A 267 -12.42 -6.43 12.90
N SER A 268 -12.50 -7.60 12.27
CA SER A 268 -11.61 -8.74 12.53
C SER A 268 -10.32 -8.65 11.72
N ILE A 269 -9.40 -7.82 12.21
CA ILE A 269 -8.08 -7.59 11.60
C ILE A 269 -7.04 -8.43 12.35
N THR A 270 -6.28 -9.24 11.61
CA THR A 270 -5.38 -10.24 12.17
C THR A 270 -3.94 -9.76 12.31
N PHE A 271 -3.52 -8.72 11.56
CA PHE A 271 -2.15 -8.20 11.56
C PHE A 271 -1.10 -9.21 11.08
N ASN A 272 -1.50 -10.14 10.21
CA ASN A 272 -0.59 -11.12 9.60
C ASN A 272 0.16 -10.55 8.38
N ASP A 273 -0.35 -9.48 7.76
CA ASP A 273 0.28 -8.78 6.64
C ASP A 273 0.93 -7.49 7.17
N ARG A 274 2.18 -7.20 6.77
CA ARG A 274 2.87 -5.93 7.08
C ARG A 274 2.02 -4.69 6.75
N ARG A 275 1.11 -4.76 5.77
CA ARG A 275 0.19 -3.67 5.42
C ARG A 275 -0.87 -3.39 6.48
N ASP A 276 -1.30 -4.39 7.26
CA ASP A 276 -2.28 -4.18 8.33
C ASP A 276 -1.70 -3.24 9.39
N PHE A 277 -0.39 -3.23 9.62
CA PHE A 277 0.27 -2.28 10.52
C PHE A 277 0.23 -0.84 10.01
N GLY A 278 0.07 -0.65 8.69
CA GLY A 278 -0.11 0.65 8.08
C GLY A 278 -1.37 1.38 8.56
N ILE A 279 -2.35 0.65 9.11
CA ILE A 279 -3.59 1.21 9.65
C ILE A 279 -3.50 1.47 11.16
N LEU A 280 -2.34 1.33 11.78
CA LEU A 280 -2.15 1.73 13.18
C LEU A 280 -1.82 3.22 13.26
N ASN A 281 -2.11 3.84 14.40
CA ASN A 281 -1.63 5.20 14.69
C ASN A 281 -0.10 5.20 14.70
N ARG A 282 0.55 6.27 14.24
CA ARG A 282 2.01 6.33 14.11
C ARG A 282 2.75 5.94 15.40
N GLY A 283 2.34 6.46 16.56
CA GLY A 283 2.99 6.12 17.83
C GLY A 283 2.92 4.63 18.17
N VAL A 284 1.77 4.00 17.93
CA VAL A 284 1.60 2.55 18.11
C VAL A 284 2.44 1.82 17.06
N ARG A 285 2.30 2.19 15.78
CA ARG A 285 3.06 1.58 14.68
C ARG A 285 4.57 1.65 14.90
N ASP A 286 5.09 2.77 15.36
CA ASP A 286 6.52 2.98 15.54
C ASP A 286 7.02 2.18 16.77
N ALA A 287 6.24 2.10 17.86
CA ALA A 287 6.55 1.20 18.99
C ALA A 287 6.49 -0.28 18.59
N THR A 288 5.46 -0.66 17.82
CA THR A 288 5.26 -2.00 17.27
C THR A 288 6.35 -2.37 16.26
N ASN A 289 6.65 -1.53 15.26
CA ASN A 289 7.70 -1.78 14.26
C ASN A 289 9.12 -1.75 14.85
N GLY A 290 9.37 -0.83 15.78
CA GLY A 290 10.64 -0.72 16.49
C GLY A 290 10.97 -1.99 17.28
N MET A 291 9.97 -2.60 17.93
CA MET A 291 10.13 -3.83 18.72
C MET A 291 10.03 -5.13 17.90
N MET A 292 9.30 -5.14 16.78
CA MET A 292 8.96 -6.38 16.04
C MET A 292 9.84 -6.65 14.83
N VAL A 293 10.09 -5.61 14.05
CA VAL A 293 10.74 -5.73 12.73
C VAL A 293 12.22 -5.43 12.90
N THR A 294 12.55 -4.37 13.64
CA THR A 294 13.93 -3.94 13.82
C THR A 294 14.75 -4.94 14.64
N ASP A 295 14.20 -5.55 15.70
CA ASP A 295 14.96 -6.51 16.52
C ASP A 295 15.28 -7.81 15.76
N ILE A 296 14.30 -8.35 15.03
CA ILE A 296 14.50 -9.55 14.19
C ILE A 296 15.40 -9.21 12.99
N GLU A 297 15.23 -8.06 12.34
CA GLU A 297 16.12 -7.60 11.27
C GLU A 297 17.55 -7.37 11.79
N ASN A 298 17.72 -6.76 12.97
CA ASN A 298 19.02 -6.60 13.62
C ASN A 298 19.64 -7.94 13.99
N LEU A 299 18.86 -8.90 14.49
CA LEU A 299 19.33 -10.26 14.71
C LEU A 299 19.83 -10.87 13.39
N ASN A 300 19.11 -10.65 12.30
CA ASN A 300 19.49 -11.10 10.96
C ASN A 300 20.73 -10.41 10.37
N LEU A 301 21.13 -9.24 10.90
CA LEU A 301 22.35 -8.52 10.47
C LEU A 301 23.60 -8.91 11.28
N ARG A 302 23.48 -9.71 12.34
CA ARG A 302 24.61 -10.14 13.20
C ARG A 302 25.32 -11.38 12.64
N GLY A 303 26.61 -11.50 12.94
CA GLY A 303 27.59 -12.38 12.25
C GLY A 303 27.41 -13.91 12.30
N LYS A 304 26.25 -14.44 12.71
CA LYS A 304 25.88 -15.86 12.60
C LYS A 304 24.44 -16.09 12.14
N ALA A 305 23.73 -15.03 11.75
CA ALA A 305 22.42 -15.18 11.15
C ALA A 305 22.54 -15.81 9.76
N PRO A 306 21.55 -16.63 9.35
CA PRO A 306 21.53 -17.15 8.01
C PRO A 306 21.35 -16.00 7.00
N PRO A 307 22.16 -15.92 5.93
CA PRO A 307 22.04 -14.89 4.91
C PRO A 307 20.67 -15.00 4.24
N ARG A 308 20.03 -13.85 4.04
CA ARG A 308 18.70 -13.74 3.43
C ARG A 308 18.76 -12.82 2.22
N ALA A 309 18.07 -13.17 1.15
CA ALA A 309 18.04 -12.34 -0.04
C ALA A 309 16.99 -11.24 0.11
N MET A 310 17.40 -9.98 -0.13
CA MET A 310 16.49 -8.84 -0.20
C MET A 310 15.67 -8.92 -1.48
N VAL A 311 14.48 -9.52 -1.39
CA VAL A 311 13.60 -9.74 -2.54
C VAL A 311 12.27 -9.01 -2.39
N LEU A 312 11.68 -8.73 -3.54
CA LEU A 312 10.29 -8.33 -3.67
C LEU A 312 9.54 -9.44 -4.41
N ARG A 313 8.34 -9.77 -3.95
CA ARG A 313 7.42 -10.75 -4.54
C ARG A 313 6.15 -10.03 -4.99
N GLU A 314 5.65 -10.38 -6.17
CA GLU A 314 4.34 -9.90 -6.62
C GLU A 314 3.22 -10.76 -6.05
N THR A 315 2.11 -10.11 -5.71
CA THR A 315 0.88 -10.81 -5.38
C THR A 315 0.25 -11.27 -6.70
N GLY A 316 0.15 -12.58 -6.93
CA GLY A 316 -0.55 -13.12 -8.12
C GLY A 316 -2.07 -12.84 -8.14
N LYS A 317 -2.54 -11.89 -7.31
CA LYS A 317 -3.91 -11.44 -7.23
C LYS A 317 -4.06 -10.20 -8.10
N GLU A 318 -5.13 -10.19 -8.88
CA GLU A 318 -5.55 -9.02 -9.61
C GLU A 318 -5.96 -7.91 -8.61
N GLU A 319 -5.18 -6.83 -8.58
CA GLU A 319 -5.52 -5.60 -7.87
C GLU A 319 -5.88 -4.54 -8.91
N LYS A 320 -7.14 -4.07 -8.89
CA LYS A 320 -7.62 -2.97 -9.75
C LYS A 320 -6.94 -1.67 -9.34
N ALA A 321 -6.25 -1.04 -10.29
CA ALA A 321 -5.66 0.28 -10.11
C ALA A 321 -6.51 1.35 -10.80
N HIS A 322 -6.42 2.58 -10.33
CA HIS A 322 -7.16 3.72 -10.88
C HIS A 322 -6.24 4.93 -10.99
N VAL A 323 -6.59 5.85 -11.88
CA VAL A 323 -6.02 7.20 -11.86
C VAL A 323 -6.42 7.89 -10.55
N PHE A 324 -5.48 8.56 -9.87
CA PHE A 324 -5.86 9.46 -8.78
C PHE A 324 -6.03 10.87 -9.33
N LEU A 325 -7.25 11.39 -9.22
CA LEU A 325 -7.60 12.71 -9.73
C LEU A 325 -6.78 13.77 -8.98
N ARG A 326 -5.99 14.55 -9.74
CA ARG A 326 -5.05 15.54 -9.18
C ARG A 326 -4.08 14.94 -8.15
N GLY A 327 -3.76 13.66 -8.29
CA GLY A 327 -2.85 12.95 -7.40
C GLY A 327 -3.43 12.60 -6.03
N ASN A 328 -4.72 12.84 -5.79
CA ASN A 328 -5.40 12.57 -4.51
C ASN A 328 -5.86 11.10 -4.44
N PRO A 329 -5.26 10.25 -3.59
CA PRO A 329 -5.58 8.82 -3.50
C PRO A 329 -7.03 8.50 -3.13
N ILE A 330 -7.72 9.45 -2.48
CA ILE A 330 -9.14 9.31 -2.11
C ILE A 330 -10.04 9.52 -3.34
N ALA A 331 -9.62 10.37 -4.29
CA ALA A 331 -10.37 10.70 -5.49
C ALA A 331 -9.92 9.81 -6.66
N ARG A 332 -10.58 8.67 -6.83
CA ARG A 332 -10.34 7.77 -7.97
C ARG A 332 -11.03 8.28 -9.24
N GLY A 333 -10.31 8.22 -10.35
CA GLY A 333 -10.83 8.37 -11.70
C GLY A 333 -10.92 7.02 -12.40
N GLU A 334 -10.71 7.03 -13.71
CA GLU A 334 -10.81 5.83 -14.56
C GLU A 334 -9.88 4.69 -14.10
N PRO A 335 -10.31 3.43 -14.26
CA PRO A 335 -9.45 2.27 -14.01
C PRO A 335 -8.26 2.25 -14.98
N VAL A 336 -7.14 1.70 -14.53
CA VAL A 336 -5.92 1.59 -15.33
C VAL A 336 -5.33 0.19 -15.27
N GLU A 337 -4.79 -0.23 -16.41
CA GLU A 337 -4.08 -1.48 -16.52
C GLU A 337 -2.57 -1.30 -16.28
N PRO A 338 -1.88 -2.28 -15.66
CA PRO A 338 -0.43 -2.26 -15.52
C PRO A 338 0.21 -2.46 -16.89
N ARG A 339 0.78 -1.41 -17.45
CA ARG A 339 1.40 -1.43 -18.80
C ARG A 339 2.55 -0.42 -18.88
N PHE A 340 3.27 -0.44 -20.00
CA PHE A 340 4.39 0.49 -20.25
C PHE A 340 3.91 1.87 -20.71
N LEU A 341 4.86 2.80 -20.88
CA LEU A 341 4.57 4.15 -21.38
C LEU A 341 4.13 4.09 -22.85
N SER A 342 2.95 4.60 -23.15
CA SER A 342 2.39 4.67 -24.51
C SER A 342 3.27 5.50 -25.45
N ALA A 343 3.96 6.51 -24.93
CA ALA A 343 4.92 7.31 -25.68
C ALA A 343 6.09 6.48 -26.28
N LEU A 344 6.42 5.34 -25.68
CA LEU A 344 7.53 4.47 -26.11
C LEU A 344 7.07 3.16 -26.76
N SER A 345 5.84 2.74 -26.50
CA SER A 345 5.29 1.44 -26.92
C SER A 345 4.08 1.55 -27.87
N GLY A 346 3.73 2.76 -28.28
CA GLY A 346 2.56 3.05 -29.11
C GLY A 346 1.29 3.30 -28.30
N LYS A 347 0.19 3.62 -29.00
CA LYS A 347 -1.04 4.12 -28.36
C LYS A 347 -1.70 3.14 -27.38
N ASN A 348 -1.53 1.82 -27.58
CA ASN A 348 -2.15 0.78 -26.76
C ASN A 348 -1.11 -0.29 -26.37
N PRO A 349 -0.27 -0.02 -25.35
CA PRO A 349 0.65 -1.03 -24.85
C PRO A 349 -0.12 -2.21 -24.25
N GLU A 350 0.44 -3.41 -24.40
CA GLU A 350 -0.10 -4.61 -23.78
C GLU A 350 -0.05 -4.51 -22.25
N ARG A 351 -1.08 -5.09 -21.61
CA ARG A 351 -1.14 -5.25 -20.15
C ARG A 351 -0.11 -6.29 -19.71
N PHE A 352 0.66 -5.97 -18.68
CA PHE A 352 1.54 -6.94 -18.03
C PHE A 352 0.73 -7.97 -17.24
N ALA A 353 1.09 -9.24 -17.38
CA ALA A 353 0.43 -10.34 -16.69
C ALA A 353 0.58 -10.25 -15.17
N ASP A 354 -0.43 -10.71 -14.44
CA ASP A 354 -0.42 -10.75 -12.98
C ASP A 354 0.64 -11.74 -12.47
N GLY A 355 1.44 -11.29 -11.49
CA GLY A 355 2.61 -12.03 -11.00
C GLY A 355 3.90 -11.82 -11.81
N GLU A 356 3.81 -11.21 -13.00
CA GLU A 356 4.96 -10.90 -13.87
C GLU A 356 5.05 -9.41 -14.24
N ARG A 357 4.37 -8.51 -13.52
CA ARG A 357 4.24 -7.10 -13.88
C ARG A 357 5.61 -6.40 -13.93
N ARG A 358 6.47 -6.62 -12.94
CA ARG A 358 7.84 -6.07 -12.96
C ARG A 358 8.73 -6.72 -14.01
N LEU A 359 8.52 -8.01 -14.29
CA LEU A 359 9.27 -8.69 -15.34
C LEU A 359 8.89 -8.10 -16.71
N GLY A 360 7.61 -7.85 -16.96
CA GLY A 360 7.12 -7.13 -18.13
C GLY A 360 7.76 -5.75 -18.26
N LEU A 361 7.75 -4.95 -17.18
CA LEU A 361 8.43 -3.65 -17.16
C LEU A 361 9.93 -3.76 -17.47
N ALA A 362 10.63 -4.74 -16.89
CA ALA A 362 12.06 -4.94 -17.14
C ALA A 362 12.35 -5.34 -18.59
N ARG A 363 11.48 -6.14 -19.21
CA ARG A 363 11.57 -6.50 -20.63
C ARG A 363 11.37 -5.28 -21.53
N GLU A 364 10.43 -4.40 -21.22
CA GLU A 364 10.18 -3.16 -21.98
C GLU A 364 11.34 -2.15 -21.86
N ILE A 365 11.91 -2.02 -20.66
CA ILE A 365 13.10 -1.17 -20.43
C ILE A 365 14.30 -1.70 -21.23
N THR A 366 14.50 -3.02 -21.27
CA THR A 366 15.65 -3.63 -21.95
C THR A 366 15.38 -4.04 -23.39
N ASN A 367 14.20 -3.70 -23.93
CA ASN A 367 13.79 -4.04 -25.29
C ASN A 367 14.82 -3.52 -26.32
N PRO A 368 15.29 -4.35 -27.27
CA PRO A 368 16.15 -3.92 -28.37
C PRO A 368 15.59 -2.70 -29.12
N ASP A 369 14.28 -2.56 -29.24
CA ASP A 369 13.64 -1.44 -29.95
C ASP A 369 13.51 -0.18 -29.08
N ASN A 370 13.82 -0.25 -27.79
CA ASN A 370 13.90 0.90 -26.89
C ASN A 370 15.35 1.44 -26.82
N PRO A 371 15.67 2.56 -27.49
CA PRO A 371 17.03 3.11 -27.48
C PRO A 371 17.36 3.88 -26.20
N LEU A 372 16.36 4.33 -25.43
CA LEU A 372 16.57 5.27 -24.33
C LEU A 372 17.48 4.71 -23.25
N THR A 373 17.26 3.47 -22.83
CA THR A 373 18.09 2.84 -21.79
C THR A 373 19.55 2.77 -22.17
N ARG A 374 19.85 2.47 -23.45
CA ARG A 374 21.23 2.42 -23.94
C ARG A 374 21.83 3.82 -24.02
N ARG A 375 21.08 4.81 -24.50
CA ARG A 375 21.51 6.21 -24.54
C ARG A 375 21.81 6.76 -23.14
N VAL A 376 20.96 6.48 -22.15
CA VAL A 376 21.15 6.89 -20.75
C VAL A 376 22.42 6.27 -20.17
N ILE A 377 22.62 4.96 -20.32
CA ILE A 377 23.82 4.27 -19.84
C ILE A 377 25.08 4.85 -20.50
N VAL A 378 25.08 5.03 -21.83
CA VAL A 378 26.21 5.63 -22.55
C VAL A 378 26.50 7.03 -22.03
N ASN A 379 25.47 7.85 -21.82
CA ASN A 379 25.64 9.20 -21.31
C ASN A 379 26.23 9.23 -19.90
N TRP A 380 25.82 8.30 -19.03
CA TRP A 380 26.38 8.15 -17.69
C TRP A 380 27.85 7.68 -17.73
N VAL A 381 28.18 6.70 -18.56
CA VAL A 381 29.57 6.25 -18.74
C VAL A 381 30.45 7.37 -19.28
N TRP A 382 29.93 8.13 -20.25
CA TRP A 382 30.61 9.30 -20.80
C TRP A 382 30.84 10.37 -19.73
N LEU A 383 29.80 10.69 -18.95
CA LEU A 383 29.87 11.62 -17.81
C LEU A 383 30.97 11.22 -16.81
N GLN A 384 31.11 9.92 -16.49
CA GLN A 384 32.17 9.45 -15.57
C GLN A 384 33.58 9.65 -16.11
N HIS A 385 33.76 9.55 -17.43
CA HIS A 385 35.07 9.72 -18.08
C HIS A 385 35.43 11.20 -18.28
N PHE A 386 34.49 12.00 -18.76
CA PHE A 386 34.73 13.38 -19.19
C PHE A 386 34.24 14.43 -18.18
N GLY A 387 33.59 14.04 -17.08
CA GLY A 387 33.02 14.95 -16.08
C GLY A 387 31.75 15.67 -16.52
N ARG A 388 31.35 15.54 -17.79
CA ARG A 388 30.11 16.05 -18.37
C ARG A 388 29.56 15.04 -19.38
N GLY A 389 28.25 14.82 -19.37
CA GLY A 389 27.57 13.93 -20.33
C GLY A 389 27.49 14.55 -21.72
N LEU A 390 27.25 13.70 -22.74
CA LEU A 390 26.85 14.13 -24.08
C LEU A 390 25.52 14.89 -24.05
N VAL A 391 24.58 14.41 -23.24
CA VAL A 391 23.41 15.14 -22.77
C VAL A 391 23.73 15.71 -21.39
N ARG A 392 23.64 17.03 -21.22
CA ARG A 392 24.02 17.71 -19.97
C ARG A 392 23.11 17.35 -18.80
N THR A 393 21.87 17.00 -19.09
CA THR A 393 20.84 16.56 -18.15
C THR A 393 20.80 15.02 -18.11
N PRO A 394 21.64 14.35 -17.29
CA PRO A 394 21.81 12.90 -17.36
C PRO A 394 20.55 12.09 -17.07
N ASP A 395 19.55 12.69 -16.43
CA ASP A 395 18.29 12.06 -16.04
C ASP A 395 17.08 12.54 -16.86
N ASP A 396 17.29 13.46 -17.82
CA ASP A 396 16.22 14.06 -18.62
C ASP A 396 16.66 14.23 -20.08
N PHE A 397 16.14 13.34 -20.91
CA PHE A 397 16.25 13.26 -22.36
C PHE A 397 14.93 13.71 -23.02
N GLY A 398 13.96 14.17 -22.22
CA GLY A 398 12.69 14.69 -22.70
C GLY A 398 12.86 16.04 -23.39
N THR A 399 11.74 16.62 -23.80
CA THR A 399 11.67 17.91 -24.51
C THR A 399 12.23 19.10 -23.72
N ARG A 400 12.42 18.95 -22.41
CA ARG A 400 13.07 19.95 -21.54
C ARG A 400 14.57 19.76 -21.36
N GLY A 401 15.08 18.57 -21.69
CA GLY A 401 16.50 18.26 -21.60
C GLY A 401 17.31 18.99 -22.67
N ASP A 402 18.61 19.18 -22.40
CA ASP A 402 19.50 19.73 -23.42
C ASP A 402 19.71 18.68 -24.54
N PRO A 403 19.69 19.08 -25.82
CA PRO A 403 20.03 18.14 -26.89
C PRO A 403 21.46 17.63 -26.71
N PRO A 404 21.75 16.38 -27.14
CA PRO A 404 23.10 15.85 -27.07
C PRO A 404 24.04 16.72 -27.91
N THR A 405 25.23 17.03 -27.38
CA THR A 405 26.27 17.77 -28.14
C THR A 405 26.72 16.98 -29.37
N HIS A 406 26.75 15.65 -29.27
CA HIS A 406 27.14 14.75 -30.35
C HIS A 406 26.09 13.64 -30.53
N PRO A 407 24.94 13.92 -31.20
CA PRO A 407 23.83 12.98 -31.33
C PRO A 407 24.23 11.68 -32.03
N LYS A 408 24.98 11.78 -33.14
CA LYS A 408 25.44 10.62 -33.92
C LYS A 408 26.40 9.73 -33.12
N LEU A 409 27.23 10.33 -32.26
CA LEU A 409 28.14 9.59 -31.39
C LEU A 409 27.39 8.84 -30.29
N LEU A 410 26.44 9.52 -29.65
CA LEU A 410 25.57 8.90 -28.66
C LEU A 410 24.83 7.68 -29.24
N ASP A 411 24.27 7.84 -30.44
CA ASP A 411 23.56 6.77 -31.14
C ASP A 411 24.48 5.62 -31.53
N PHE A 412 25.65 5.93 -32.08
CA PHE A 412 26.66 4.93 -32.41
C PHE A 412 27.06 4.11 -31.18
N LEU A 413 27.38 4.77 -30.07
CA LEU A 413 27.76 4.08 -28.83
C LEU A 413 26.60 3.28 -28.23
N ALA A 414 25.37 3.77 -28.32
CA ALA A 414 24.18 3.06 -27.85
C ALA A 414 23.89 1.81 -28.68
N VAL A 415 24.06 1.86 -30.01
CA VAL A 415 23.96 0.69 -30.89
C VAL A 415 25.08 -0.30 -30.60
N LYS A 416 26.33 0.17 -30.47
CA LYS A 416 27.46 -0.70 -30.12
C LYS A 416 27.29 -1.37 -28.76
N LEU A 417 26.70 -0.70 -27.78
CA LEU A 417 26.40 -1.30 -26.49
C LEU A 417 25.44 -2.51 -26.64
N LEU A 418 24.44 -2.42 -27.52
CA LEU A 418 23.53 -3.54 -27.79
C LEU A 418 24.25 -4.69 -28.50
N GLU A 419 24.98 -4.39 -29.58
CA GLU A 419 25.76 -5.38 -30.34
C GLU A 419 26.79 -6.11 -29.45
N ASP A 420 27.39 -5.38 -28.50
CA ASP A 420 28.34 -5.89 -27.53
C ASP A 420 27.68 -6.61 -26.33
N LYS A 421 26.39 -6.95 -26.44
CA LYS A 421 25.59 -7.64 -25.40
C LYS A 421 25.64 -6.93 -24.05
N TRP A 422 25.48 -5.61 -24.08
CA TRP A 422 25.46 -4.74 -22.89
C TRP A 422 26.77 -4.72 -22.09
N SER A 423 27.90 -5.10 -22.70
CA SER A 423 29.20 -5.13 -22.01
C SER A 423 29.73 -3.71 -21.72
N LEU A 424 29.56 -3.25 -20.48
CA LEU A 424 30.13 -1.98 -20.01
C LEU A 424 31.65 -1.95 -20.18
N LYS A 425 32.34 -3.07 -19.95
CA LYS A 425 33.80 -3.17 -20.14
C LYS A 425 34.21 -2.82 -21.58
N LYS A 426 33.50 -3.34 -22.58
CA LYS A 426 33.76 -3.02 -23.99
C LYS A 426 33.43 -1.57 -24.32
N LEU A 427 32.33 -1.03 -23.78
CA LEU A 427 31.99 0.39 -23.93
C LEU A 427 33.07 1.30 -23.35
N HIS A 428 33.52 1.05 -22.12
CA HIS A 428 34.64 1.78 -21.50
C HIS A 428 35.89 1.70 -22.38
N ARG A 429 36.29 0.49 -22.81
CA ARG A 429 37.45 0.31 -23.69
C ARG A 429 37.32 1.09 -24.99
N ARG A 430 36.14 1.07 -25.62
CA ARG A 430 35.87 1.79 -26.87
C ARG A 430 36.06 3.29 -26.71
N ILE A 431 35.59 3.86 -25.59
CA ILE A 431 35.79 5.28 -25.27
C ILE A 431 37.27 5.56 -24.98
N MET A 432 37.92 4.74 -24.14
CA MET A 432 39.29 4.97 -23.68
C MET A 432 40.35 4.82 -24.78
N LEU A 433 40.04 4.09 -25.85
CA LEU A 433 40.91 3.93 -27.01
C LEU A 433 40.71 5.02 -28.08
N THR A 434 39.89 6.04 -27.82
CA THR A 434 39.71 7.18 -28.73
C THR A 434 40.75 8.27 -28.49
N ASP A 435 41.14 8.98 -29.54
CA ASP A 435 42.00 10.16 -29.44
C ASP A 435 41.41 11.22 -28.49
N VAL A 436 40.07 11.36 -28.47
CA VAL A 436 39.35 12.30 -27.61
C VAL A 436 39.53 11.97 -26.12
N TYR A 437 39.67 10.70 -25.76
CA TYR A 437 39.95 10.32 -24.36
C TYR A 437 41.45 10.48 -24.02
N GLN A 438 42.33 10.23 -25.00
CA GLN A 438 43.78 10.21 -24.79
C GLN A 438 44.44 11.59 -24.92
N GLN A 439 43.71 12.61 -25.36
CA GLN A 439 44.21 13.98 -25.44
C GLN A 439 44.59 14.55 -24.06
N GLY A 440 45.52 15.50 -24.04
CA GLY A 440 45.88 16.25 -22.83
C GLY A 440 44.88 17.34 -22.48
N SER A 441 45.05 17.94 -21.29
CA SER A 441 44.27 19.10 -20.83
C SER A 441 44.86 20.46 -21.25
N LEU A 442 45.85 20.47 -22.14
CA LEU A 442 46.53 21.69 -22.57
C LEU A 442 45.57 22.66 -23.27
N GLU A 443 45.67 23.93 -22.91
CA GLU A 443 44.80 24.97 -23.42
C GLU A 443 45.26 25.49 -24.79
N LYS A 444 44.30 25.67 -25.72
CA LYS A 444 44.53 26.29 -27.03
C LYS A 444 43.66 27.55 -27.14
N LYS A 445 44.28 28.72 -27.23
CA LYS A 445 43.58 30.02 -27.22
C LYS A 445 42.50 30.11 -28.31
N SER A 446 42.84 29.73 -29.54
CA SER A 446 41.91 29.76 -30.68
C SER A 446 40.72 28.79 -30.54
N ALA A 447 40.89 27.67 -29.82
CA ALA A 447 39.81 26.73 -29.56
C ALA A 447 38.89 27.25 -28.44
N ARG A 448 39.47 27.83 -27.37
CA ARG A 448 38.71 28.45 -26.28
C ARG A 448 37.85 29.63 -26.74
N GLU A 449 38.33 30.42 -27.68
CA GLU A 449 37.55 31.54 -28.26
C GLU A 449 36.30 31.05 -29.02
N ARG A 450 36.33 29.83 -29.58
CA ARG A 450 35.21 29.24 -30.35
C ARG A 450 34.29 28.35 -29.50
N ASP A 451 34.85 27.64 -28.54
CA ASP A 451 34.15 26.71 -27.65
C ASP A 451 34.69 26.86 -26.21
N PRO A 452 34.32 27.95 -25.50
CA PRO A 452 34.82 28.24 -24.16
C PRO A 452 34.43 27.18 -23.13
N ASP A 453 33.29 26.51 -23.36
CA ASP A 453 32.73 25.46 -22.50
C ASP A 453 33.37 24.08 -22.74
N ASN A 454 34.25 23.96 -23.75
CA ASN A 454 34.83 22.69 -24.20
C ASN A 454 33.76 21.63 -24.52
N ALA A 455 32.62 22.05 -25.09
CA ALA A 455 31.50 21.18 -25.45
C ALA A 455 31.85 20.20 -26.58
N LEU A 456 32.76 20.59 -27.47
CA LEU A 456 33.31 19.80 -28.57
C LEU A 456 34.54 18.97 -28.17
N LEU A 457 34.93 19.04 -26.89
CA LEU A 457 36.03 18.25 -26.32
C LEU A 457 37.35 18.41 -27.09
N TRP A 458 37.75 19.66 -27.35
CA TRP A 458 39.02 19.99 -27.98
C TRP A 458 40.23 19.86 -27.02
N ARG A 459 39.97 19.62 -25.73
CA ARG A 459 40.93 19.18 -24.70
C ARG A 459 40.27 18.24 -23.69
N MET A 460 41.07 17.49 -22.94
CA MET A 460 40.55 16.67 -21.84
C MET A 460 40.14 17.57 -20.67
N PRO A 461 38.88 17.48 -20.17
CA PRO A 461 38.45 18.22 -19.00
C PRO A 461 39.28 17.87 -17.77
N THR A 462 39.73 18.89 -17.04
CA THR A 462 40.39 18.69 -15.74
C THR A 462 39.39 18.13 -14.74
N ARG A 463 39.77 17.07 -14.04
CA ARG A 463 38.93 16.45 -13.00
C ARG A 463 39.71 16.27 -11.71
N MET A 464 39.01 16.33 -10.59
CA MET A 464 39.58 15.97 -9.30
C MET A 464 39.86 14.46 -9.28
N LEU A 465 41.05 14.06 -8.83
CA LEU A 465 41.36 12.65 -8.61
C LEU A 465 40.57 12.14 -7.39
N ARG A 466 40.03 10.93 -7.49
CA ARG A 466 39.47 10.23 -6.32
C ARG A 466 40.61 9.81 -5.40
N MET A 467 40.31 9.61 -4.12
CA MET A 467 41.31 9.26 -3.11
C MET A 467 42.08 7.99 -3.50
N GLU A 468 41.39 7.00 -4.06
CA GLU A 468 42.00 5.75 -4.55
C GLU A 468 42.96 6.03 -5.70
N ALA A 469 42.52 6.81 -6.70
CA ALA A 469 43.37 7.15 -7.85
C ALA A 469 44.60 7.98 -7.43
N MET A 470 44.43 8.87 -6.46
CA MET A 470 45.53 9.66 -5.89
C MET A 470 46.51 8.75 -5.15
N ARG A 471 46.02 7.85 -4.29
CA ARG A 471 46.84 6.86 -3.58
C ARG A 471 47.60 5.97 -4.54
N ASP A 472 46.93 5.41 -5.54
CA ASP A 472 47.55 4.52 -6.53
C ASP A 472 48.61 5.27 -7.35
N SER A 473 48.37 6.54 -7.69
CA SER A 473 49.36 7.38 -8.36
C SER A 473 50.56 7.67 -7.48
N MET A 474 50.35 7.92 -6.19
CA MET A 474 51.44 8.11 -5.22
C MET A 474 52.28 6.84 -5.06
N LEU A 475 51.62 5.67 -4.94
CA LEU A 475 52.30 4.37 -4.86
C LEU A 475 53.11 4.09 -6.13
N ALA A 476 52.51 4.30 -7.31
CA ALA A 476 53.20 4.11 -8.58
C ALA A 476 54.38 5.07 -8.78
N ALA A 477 54.30 6.29 -8.25
CA ALA A 477 55.39 7.26 -8.31
C ALA A 477 56.48 7.01 -7.26
N SER A 478 56.14 6.45 -6.10
CA SER A 478 57.10 6.17 -5.01
C SER A 478 57.86 4.85 -5.18
N GLY A 479 57.39 3.94 -6.05
CA GLY A 479 57.96 2.61 -6.24
C GLY A 479 57.24 1.53 -5.46
#